data_AF-A0A4P5UNB7-F1
#
_entry.id   AF-A0A4P5UNB7-F1
#
_cell.length_a   1.000
_cell.length_b   1.000
_cell.length_c   1.000
_cell.angle_alpha   90.00
_cell.angle_beta   90.00
_cell.angle_gamma   90.00
#
_symmetry.space_group_name_H-M   'P 1'
#
loop_
_entity.id
_entity.type
_entity.pdbx_description
1 polymer ?
#
loop_
_entity_poly.entity_id
_entity_poly.type
_entity_poly.pdbx_seq_one_letter_code
_entity_poly.pdbx_strand_id
1 'polypeptide(L)'
;MIRSGDHSLIIYALIIYSIGAITDYLDGLIARKWGNTSSFGSFLDPIADKVLTNAALLGLMAIGVIAPWIIIIIIGRDIFITLLRIYADRNGMPIITSTSAKIKTAIQLSSSILILLMLSLESGIQLIDSFGFVVDITMYVIAFLTLYTSVEYCFQNKQLLNHLFLEPRIPGLKSMIATCFGIGYSPFAPGTIASVMSILVTILPISHFQLQIATVIAIILAIPSIQYVETLHGDDSSVIVIDEVIGMWIILSMDFVVYTPAILVLALILFRLFDIFKPFPINIINRKKGAFWVLADDIVAALLTIIFLYIFMIIQIGSNLLLMR
;
A
#
# COMPACT_ATOMS: atom_id res chain seq x y z
N MET A 1 14.05 17.91 11.63
CA MET A 1 14.09 19.05 12.57
C MET A 1 12.98 20.00 12.14
N ILE A 2 11.88 20.04 12.91
CA ILE A 2 10.66 20.81 12.59
C ILE A 2 11.01 22.30 12.66
N ARG A 3 10.92 23.03 11.55
CA ARG A 3 11.16 24.48 11.45
C ARG A 3 9.88 25.25 11.78
N SER A 4 9.98 26.54 12.06
CA SER A 4 8.82 27.39 12.43
C SER A 4 7.67 27.39 11.40
N GLY A 5 7.95 27.18 10.11
CA GLY A 5 6.93 27.02 9.06
C GLY A 5 6.18 25.68 9.10
N ASP A 6 6.71 24.69 9.81
CA ASP A 6 6.09 23.37 9.95
C ASP A 6 4.96 23.40 10.98
N HIS A 7 4.91 24.42 11.85
CA HIS A 7 3.91 24.51 12.91
C HIS A 7 2.50 24.75 12.36
N SER A 8 2.38 25.69 11.42
CA SER A 8 1.14 25.90 10.67
C SER A 8 0.71 24.65 9.90
N LEU A 9 1.66 23.90 9.33
CA LEU A 9 1.36 22.66 8.62
C LEU A 9 0.84 21.56 9.55
N ILE A 10 1.38 21.44 10.75
CA ILE A 10 0.90 20.51 11.78
C ILE A 10 -0.51 20.89 12.24
N ILE A 11 -0.79 22.18 12.42
CA ILE A 11 -2.14 22.66 12.76
C ILE A 11 -3.12 22.32 11.63
N TYR A 12 -2.76 22.54 10.36
CA TYR A 12 -3.60 22.13 9.24
C TYR A 12 -3.80 20.61 9.19
N ALA A 13 -2.75 19.81 9.43
CA ALA A 13 -2.85 18.37 9.49
C ALA A 13 -3.78 17.90 10.62
N LEU A 14 -3.69 18.50 11.81
CA LEU A 14 -4.59 18.25 12.94
C LEU A 14 -6.05 18.54 12.58
N ILE A 15 -6.31 19.71 11.98
CA ILE A 15 -7.66 20.12 11.58
C ILE A 15 -8.23 19.16 10.54
N ILE A 16 -7.48 18.90 9.46
CA ILE A 16 -7.92 18.02 8.36
C ILE A 16 -8.19 16.61 8.90
N TYR A 17 -7.28 16.07 9.71
CA TYR A 17 -7.42 14.73 10.27
C TYR A 17 -8.60 14.63 11.24
N SER A 18 -8.78 15.63 12.11
CA SER A 18 -9.88 15.67 13.07
C SER A 18 -11.23 15.79 12.37
N ILE A 19 -11.34 16.64 11.34
CA ILE A 19 -12.56 16.75 10.53
C ILE A 19 -12.85 15.40 9.87
N GLY A 20 -11.87 14.78 9.22
CA GLY A 20 -12.05 13.47 8.58
C GLY A 20 -12.52 12.39 9.56
N ALA A 21 -11.92 12.32 10.75
CA ALA A 21 -12.31 11.34 11.78
C ALA A 21 -13.72 11.59 12.35
N ILE A 22 -14.11 12.86 12.49
CA ILE A 22 -15.47 13.23 12.94
C ILE A 22 -16.50 12.91 11.86
N THR A 23 -16.20 13.22 10.60
CA THR A 23 -17.10 12.94 9.47
C THR A 23 -17.38 11.44 9.35
N ASP A 24 -16.35 10.59 9.44
CA ASP A 24 -16.49 9.12 9.43
C ASP A 24 -17.41 8.62 10.56
N TYR A 25 -17.22 9.14 11.79
CA TYR A 25 -18.08 8.82 12.92
C TYR A 25 -19.54 9.24 12.67
N LEU A 26 -19.77 10.42 12.09
CA LEU A 26 -21.11 10.93 11.79
C LEU A 26 -21.78 10.14 10.66
N ASP A 27 -21.07 9.80 9.60
CA ASP A 27 -21.58 9.00 8.48
C ASP A 27 -21.99 7.60 8.97
N GLY A 28 -21.20 7.00 9.85
CA GLY A 28 -21.54 5.75 10.52
C GLY A 28 -22.78 5.84 11.41
N LEU A 29 -23.08 6.99 12.01
CA LEU A 29 -24.31 7.22 12.79
C LEU A 29 -25.53 7.43 11.89
N ILE A 30 -25.37 8.19 10.81
CA ILE A 30 -26.46 8.51 9.87
C ILE A 30 -26.88 7.25 9.09
N ALA A 31 -25.93 6.45 8.63
CA ALA A 31 -26.19 5.20 7.92
C ALA A 31 -27.03 4.21 8.76
N ARG A 32 -26.76 4.12 10.08
CA ARG A 32 -27.54 3.28 11.02
C ARG A 32 -28.96 3.80 11.26
N LYS A 33 -29.19 5.10 11.15
CA LYS A 33 -30.51 5.72 11.36
C LYS A 33 -31.40 5.65 10.12
N TRP A 34 -30.83 5.73 8.92
CA TRP A 34 -31.61 5.84 7.68
C TRP A 34 -31.53 4.62 6.75
N GLY A 35 -30.73 3.59 7.07
CA GLY A 35 -30.79 2.28 6.43
C GLY A 35 -30.48 2.26 4.93
N ASN A 36 -29.98 3.37 4.37
CA ASN A 36 -29.83 3.56 2.93
C ASN A 36 -28.34 3.63 2.59
N THR A 37 -27.72 2.46 2.37
CA THR A 37 -26.31 2.36 1.96
C THR A 37 -26.23 2.10 0.46
N SER A 38 -25.60 2.99 -0.31
CA SER A 38 -25.30 2.72 -1.72
C SER A 38 -24.15 1.70 -1.81
N SER A 39 -24.16 0.79 -2.79
CA SER A 39 -23.11 -0.23 -2.95
C SER A 39 -21.72 0.38 -3.19
N PHE A 40 -21.67 1.52 -3.87
CA PHE A 40 -20.46 2.27 -4.10
C PHE A 40 -19.94 2.95 -2.83
N GLY A 41 -20.84 3.55 -2.04
CA GLY A 41 -20.48 4.16 -0.75
C GLY A 41 -19.97 3.13 0.25
N SER A 42 -20.64 1.98 0.39
CA SER A 42 -20.18 0.90 1.28
C SER A 42 -18.82 0.33 0.91
N PHE A 43 -18.42 0.43 -0.36
CA PHE A 43 -17.11 0.00 -0.83
C PHE A 43 -16.01 1.06 -0.57
N LEU A 44 -16.29 2.34 -0.83
CA LEU A 44 -15.33 3.41 -0.64
C LEU A 44 -15.06 3.74 0.83
N ASP A 45 -16.06 3.60 1.69
CA ASP A 45 -16.02 3.98 3.09
C ASP A 45 -14.85 3.31 3.87
N PRO A 46 -14.67 1.98 3.82
CA PRO A 46 -13.50 1.33 4.42
C PRO A 46 -12.16 1.79 3.83
N ILE A 47 -12.11 2.11 2.53
CA ILE A 47 -10.87 2.53 1.88
C ILE A 47 -10.49 3.94 2.35
N ALA A 48 -11.45 4.86 2.41
CA ALA A 48 -11.25 6.23 2.86
C ALA A 48 -10.77 6.29 4.32
N ASP A 49 -11.37 5.52 5.23
CA ASP A 49 -10.92 5.39 6.63
C ASP A 49 -9.46 4.95 6.71
N LYS A 50 -9.06 3.95 5.91
CA LYS A 50 -7.68 3.46 5.87
C LYS A 50 -6.71 4.46 5.27
N VAL A 51 -7.11 5.19 4.23
CA VAL A 51 -6.25 6.24 3.65
C VAL A 51 -6.03 7.36 4.66
N LEU A 52 -7.07 7.84 5.33
CA LEU A 52 -6.99 8.91 6.32
C LEU A 52 -6.05 8.53 7.47
N THR A 53 -6.31 7.38 8.09
CA THR A 53 -5.54 6.89 9.25
C THR A 53 -4.08 6.57 8.89
N ASN A 54 -3.83 5.93 7.74
CA ASN A 54 -2.47 5.60 7.32
C ASN A 54 -1.68 6.85 6.90
N ALA A 55 -2.32 7.86 6.27
CA ALA A 55 -1.65 9.10 5.90
C ALA A 55 -1.11 9.86 7.11
N ALA A 56 -1.91 9.97 8.19
CA ALA A 56 -1.47 10.60 9.42
C ALA A 56 -0.28 9.85 10.06
N LEU A 57 -0.37 8.53 10.15
CA LEU A 57 0.70 7.70 10.68
C LEU A 57 2.00 7.76 9.87
N LEU A 58 1.90 7.78 8.54
CA LEU A 58 3.05 7.96 7.65
C LEU A 58 3.70 9.33 7.83
N GLY A 59 2.89 10.38 8.00
CA GLY A 59 3.39 11.72 8.32
C GLY A 59 4.17 11.76 9.64
N LEU A 60 3.62 11.15 10.69
CA LEU A 60 4.26 11.04 12.01
C LEU A 60 5.56 10.22 11.98
N MET A 61 5.60 9.15 11.17
CA MET A 61 6.82 8.39 10.92
C MET A 61 7.86 9.23 10.17
N ALA A 62 7.46 10.00 9.16
CA ALA A 62 8.37 10.83 8.36
C ALA A 62 9.08 11.92 9.19
N ILE A 63 8.43 12.43 10.24
CA ILE A 63 9.03 13.38 11.19
C ILE A 63 9.77 12.70 12.36
N GLY A 64 9.83 11.35 12.38
CA GLY A 64 10.58 10.57 13.36
C GLY A 64 9.87 10.32 14.69
N VAL A 65 8.56 10.58 14.79
CA VAL A 65 7.79 10.38 16.02
C VAL A 65 7.39 8.92 16.22
N ILE A 66 7.21 8.16 15.12
CA ILE A 66 6.81 6.76 15.17
C ILE A 66 7.83 5.89 14.45
N ALA A 67 8.23 4.78 15.08
CA ALA A 67 9.15 3.82 14.49
C ALA A 67 8.57 3.17 13.20
N PRO A 68 9.33 3.09 12.09
CA PRO A 68 8.83 2.58 10.81
C PRO A 68 8.22 1.17 10.89
N TRP A 69 8.80 0.27 11.69
CA TRP A 69 8.30 -1.11 11.82
C TRP A 69 6.88 -1.21 12.38
N ILE A 70 6.44 -0.26 13.22
CA ILE A 70 5.06 -0.21 13.72
C ILE A 70 4.11 0.13 12.57
N ILE A 71 4.48 1.09 11.73
CA ILE A 71 3.68 1.51 10.58
C ILE A 71 3.52 0.36 9.58
N ILE A 72 4.59 -0.40 9.37
CA ILE A 72 4.58 -1.58 8.48
C ILE A 72 3.56 -2.61 8.95
N ILE A 73 3.53 -2.90 10.25
CA ILE A 73 2.55 -3.83 10.83
C ILE A 73 1.13 -3.29 10.63
N ILE A 74 0.90 -2.00 10.89
CA ILE A 74 -0.42 -1.38 10.79
C ILE A 74 -0.93 -1.39 9.34
N ILE A 75 -0.13 -0.84 8.42
CA ILE A 75 -0.50 -0.74 7.00
C ILE A 75 -0.63 -2.12 6.37
N GLY A 76 0.36 -3.00 6.57
CA GLY A 76 0.34 -4.35 6.01
C GLY A 76 -0.89 -5.14 6.45
N ARG A 77 -1.27 -5.01 7.74
CA ARG A 77 -2.51 -5.60 8.24
C ARG A 77 -3.74 -4.97 7.62
N ASP A 78 -3.86 -3.64 7.65
CA ASP A 78 -5.05 -2.95 7.19
C ASP A 78 -5.35 -3.29 5.72
N ILE A 79 -4.31 -3.45 4.91
CA ILE A 79 -4.41 -3.92 3.52
C ILE A 79 -4.85 -5.38 3.46
N PHE A 80 -4.21 -6.28 4.21
CA PHE A 80 -4.57 -7.69 4.24
C PHE A 80 -6.06 -7.91 4.59
N ILE A 81 -6.55 -7.23 5.62
CA ILE A 81 -7.97 -7.31 6.02
C ILE A 81 -8.89 -6.68 4.98
N THR A 82 -8.48 -5.58 4.34
CA THR A 82 -9.24 -4.93 3.27
C THR A 82 -9.38 -5.85 2.06
N LEU A 83 -8.29 -6.50 1.63
CA LEU A 83 -8.32 -7.47 0.54
C LEU A 83 -9.21 -8.67 0.86
N LEU A 84 -9.11 -9.21 2.08
CA LEU A 84 -10.00 -10.26 2.54
C LEU A 84 -11.46 -9.81 2.51
N ARG A 85 -11.75 -8.55 2.85
CA ARG A 85 -13.10 -8.00 2.80
C ARG A 85 -13.67 -7.91 1.39
N ILE A 86 -12.88 -7.37 0.47
CA ILE A 86 -13.23 -7.31 -0.94
C ILE A 86 -13.50 -8.72 -1.50
N TYR A 87 -12.68 -9.71 -1.12
CA TYR A 87 -12.90 -11.10 -1.53
C TYR A 87 -14.20 -11.69 -0.97
N ALA A 88 -14.51 -11.43 0.30
CA ALA A 88 -15.71 -11.95 0.94
C ALA A 88 -16.99 -11.40 0.31
N ASP A 89 -17.04 -10.07 0.10
CA ASP A 89 -18.18 -9.39 -0.51
C ASP A 89 -18.46 -9.93 -1.93
N ARG A 90 -17.41 -10.27 -2.69
CA ARG A 90 -17.52 -10.85 -4.03
C ARG A 90 -18.12 -12.25 -4.05
N ASN A 91 -17.81 -13.06 -3.04
CA ASN A 91 -18.27 -14.43 -2.93
C ASN A 91 -19.57 -14.53 -2.12
N GLY A 92 -20.21 -13.41 -1.79
CA GLY A 92 -21.44 -13.38 -1.00
C GLY A 92 -21.23 -13.93 0.42
N MET A 93 -20.00 -13.87 0.93
CA MET A 93 -19.63 -14.38 2.24
C MET A 93 -19.60 -13.23 3.25
N PRO A 94 -20.61 -13.09 4.12
CA PRO A 94 -20.65 -11.99 5.08
C PRO A 94 -19.51 -12.12 6.10
N ILE A 95 -18.85 -11.00 6.39
CA ILE A 95 -17.74 -10.94 7.35
C ILE A 95 -18.25 -10.60 8.73
N ILE A 96 -17.73 -11.35 9.71
CA ILE A 96 -17.93 -11.04 11.12
C ILE A 96 -16.90 -9.99 11.54
N THR A 97 -17.38 -8.80 11.94
CA THR A 97 -16.53 -7.75 12.50
C THR A 97 -16.38 -7.92 14.01
N SER A 98 -15.15 -7.84 14.53
CA SER A 98 -14.89 -7.94 15.97
C SER A 98 -14.96 -6.59 16.70
N THR A 99 -15.35 -6.62 17.98
CA THR A 99 -15.36 -5.42 18.84
C THR A 99 -13.94 -4.93 19.16
N SER A 100 -12.99 -5.84 19.27
CA SER A 100 -11.56 -5.54 19.44
C SER A 100 -10.99 -4.70 18.29
N ALA A 101 -11.43 -4.93 17.04
CA ALA A 101 -11.02 -4.13 15.89
C ALA A 101 -11.53 -2.67 16.00
N LYS A 102 -12.73 -2.48 16.57
CA LYS A 102 -13.28 -1.14 16.84
C LYS A 102 -12.49 -0.42 17.93
N ILE A 103 -12.17 -1.11 19.04
CA ILE A 103 -11.36 -0.56 20.14
C ILE A 103 -9.98 -0.15 19.62
N LYS A 104 -9.31 -1.03 18.87
CA LYS A 104 -8.01 -0.72 18.25
C LYS A 104 -8.08 0.54 17.40
N THR A 105 -9.13 0.69 16.60
CA THR A 105 -9.27 1.82 15.68
C THR A 105 -9.54 3.12 16.45
N ALA A 106 -10.37 3.07 17.49
CA ALA A 106 -10.61 4.21 18.37
C ALA A 106 -9.32 4.67 19.08
N ILE A 107 -8.51 3.73 19.59
CA ILE A 107 -7.22 4.05 20.20
C ILE A 107 -6.29 4.70 19.15
N GLN A 108 -6.14 4.09 17.97
CA GLN A 108 -5.27 4.60 16.90
C GLN A 108 -5.66 6.01 16.44
N LEU A 109 -6.95 6.28 16.23
CA LEU A 109 -7.48 7.60 15.89
C LEU A 109 -7.19 8.62 17.00
N SER A 110 -7.53 8.28 18.24
CA SER A 110 -7.36 9.16 19.41
C SER A 110 -5.89 9.48 19.67
N SER A 111 -5.01 8.49 19.58
CA SER A 111 -3.55 8.65 19.73
C SER A 111 -2.99 9.57 18.65
N SER A 112 -3.42 9.42 17.40
CA SER A 112 -2.94 10.26 16.30
C SER A 112 -3.40 11.72 16.47
N ILE A 113 -4.64 11.95 16.90
CA ILE A 113 -5.14 13.31 17.24
C ILE A 113 -4.32 13.90 18.39
N LEU A 114 -4.07 13.12 19.44
CA LEU A 114 -3.31 13.60 20.61
C LEU A 114 -1.87 13.97 20.24
N ILE A 115 -1.18 13.14 19.46
CA ILE A 115 0.20 13.40 19.00
C ILE A 115 0.24 14.66 18.13
N LEU A 116 -0.71 14.81 17.19
CA LEU A 116 -0.80 16.01 16.35
C LEU A 116 -1.12 17.26 17.18
N LEU A 117 -1.98 17.15 18.20
CA LEU A 117 -2.26 18.24 19.14
C LEU A 117 -1.02 18.64 19.92
N MET A 118 -0.27 17.68 20.46
CA MET A 118 0.99 17.94 21.17
C MET A 118 2.00 18.67 20.27
N LEU A 119 2.15 18.21 19.03
CA LEU A 119 3.04 18.83 18.03
C LEU A 119 2.55 20.21 17.56
N SER A 120 1.27 20.52 17.71
CA SER A 120 0.66 21.82 17.35
C SER A 120 0.86 22.92 18.38
N LEU A 121 1.48 22.62 19.52
CA LEU A 121 1.89 23.61 20.52
C LEU A 121 3.31 24.11 20.26
N GLU A 122 3.61 25.38 20.58
CA GLU A 122 4.94 25.97 20.33
C GLU A 122 6.09 25.16 20.97
N SER A 123 5.84 24.53 22.12
CA SER A 123 6.77 23.62 22.81
C SER A 123 6.61 22.15 22.41
N GLY A 124 5.98 21.86 21.27
CA GLY A 124 5.48 20.53 20.93
C GLY A 124 6.55 19.46 20.81
N ILE A 125 7.73 19.80 20.30
CA ILE A 125 8.87 18.87 20.22
C ILE A 125 9.34 18.49 21.64
N GLN A 126 9.52 19.46 22.52
CA GLN A 126 9.92 19.21 23.91
C GLN A 126 8.87 18.39 24.67
N LEU A 127 7.59 18.61 24.35
CA LEU A 127 6.50 17.84 24.93
C LEU A 127 6.54 16.38 24.45
N ILE A 128 6.74 16.15 23.14
CA ILE A 128 6.93 14.81 22.57
C ILE A 128 8.13 14.12 23.20
N ASP A 129 9.26 14.81 23.34
CA ASP A 129 10.46 14.23 23.98
C ASP A 129 10.21 13.88 25.45
N SER A 130 9.52 14.76 26.18
CA SER A 130 9.18 14.55 27.61
C SER A 130 8.21 13.39 27.82
N PHE A 131 7.30 13.17 26.87
CA PHE A 131 6.30 12.11 26.91
C PHE A 131 6.59 10.97 25.92
N GLY A 132 7.81 10.89 25.38
CA GLY A 132 8.16 9.96 24.30
C GLY A 132 7.90 8.51 24.68
N PHE A 133 8.22 8.14 25.92
CA PHE A 133 7.89 6.83 26.48
C PHE A 133 6.40 6.47 26.42
N VAL A 134 5.52 7.45 26.67
CA VAL A 134 4.06 7.24 26.62
C VAL A 134 3.60 7.07 25.18
N VAL A 135 4.15 7.86 24.25
CA VAL A 135 3.88 7.74 22.81
C VAL A 135 4.30 6.36 22.31
N ASP A 136 5.52 5.92 22.65
CA ASP A 136 6.07 4.62 22.25
C ASP A 136 5.23 3.46 22.78
N ILE A 137 4.90 3.46 24.08
CA ILE A 137 4.03 2.42 24.67
C ILE A 137 2.68 2.38 23.96
N THR A 138 2.09 3.55 23.70
CA THR A 138 0.79 3.64 23.03
C THR A 138 0.86 3.03 21.63
N MET A 139 1.93 3.34 20.88
CA MET A 139 2.14 2.78 19.54
C MET A 139 2.44 1.27 19.57
N TYR A 140 3.15 0.77 20.58
CA TYR A 140 3.34 -0.68 20.78
C TYR A 140 2.03 -1.39 21.11
N VAL A 141 1.18 -0.80 21.94
CA VAL A 141 -0.16 -1.33 22.23
C VAL A 141 -1.00 -1.37 20.94
N ILE A 142 -0.96 -0.32 20.11
CA ILE A 142 -1.67 -0.31 18.82
C ILE A 142 -1.13 -1.40 17.88
N ALA A 143 0.19 -1.57 17.80
CA ALA A 143 0.81 -2.63 16.99
C ALA A 143 0.39 -4.03 17.47
N PHE A 144 0.41 -4.26 18.78
CA PHE A 144 -0.01 -5.52 19.39
C PHE A 144 -1.51 -5.80 19.13
N LEU A 145 -2.38 -4.82 19.39
CA LEU A 145 -3.81 -4.94 19.11
C LEU A 145 -4.06 -5.18 17.62
N THR A 146 -3.24 -4.60 16.74
CA THR A 146 -3.31 -4.83 15.30
C THR A 146 -3.03 -6.28 14.95
N LEU A 147 -1.96 -6.87 15.48
CA LEU A 147 -1.64 -8.29 15.27
C LEU A 147 -2.72 -9.19 15.89
N TYR A 148 -3.13 -8.92 17.12
CA TYR A 148 -4.17 -9.66 17.82
C TYR A 148 -5.48 -9.68 17.01
N THR A 149 -5.95 -8.51 16.57
CA THR A 149 -7.18 -8.39 15.78
C THR A 149 -7.05 -9.07 14.42
N SER A 150 -5.85 -9.17 13.83
CA SER A 150 -5.61 -9.93 12.60
C SER A 150 -5.86 -11.41 12.81
N VAL A 151 -5.26 -11.95 13.87
CA VAL A 151 -5.38 -13.36 14.24
C VAL A 151 -6.84 -13.68 14.54
N GLU A 152 -7.48 -12.87 15.39
CA GLU A 152 -8.90 -13.03 15.72
C GLU A 152 -9.80 -12.98 14.48
N TYR A 153 -9.57 -12.03 13.57
CA TYR A 153 -10.33 -11.93 12.33
C TYR A 153 -10.21 -13.19 11.48
N CYS A 154 -9.00 -13.74 11.35
CA CYS A 154 -8.76 -15.00 10.67
C CYS A 154 -9.50 -16.17 11.35
N PHE A 155 -9.52 -16.21 12.69
CA PHE A 155 -10.23 -17.24 13.44
C PHE A 155 -11.76 -17.16 13.30
N GLN A 156 -12.33 -15.95 13.29
CA GLN A 156 -13.77 -15.73 13.15
C GLN A 156 -14.26 -16.01 11.73
N ASN A 157 -13.41 -15.72 10.73
CA ASN A 157 -13.74 -15.87 9.32
C ASN A 157 -13.03 -17.09 8.70
N LYS A 158 -12.85 -18.18 9.47
CA LYS A 158 -12.21 -19.42 8.98
C LYS A 158 -12.86 -20.00 7.73
N GLN A 159 -14.18 -19.91 7.61
CA GLN A 159 -14.88 -20.38 6.41
C GLN A 159 -14.46 -19.58 5.17
N LEU A 160 -14.29 -18.26 5.30
CA LEU A 160 -13.77 -17.39 4.25
C LEU A 160 -12.32 -17.74 3.89
N LEU A 161 -11.47 -17.98 4.89
CA LEU A 161 -10.09 -18.40 4.64
C LEU A 161 -10.03 -19.79 4.01
N ASN A 162 -10.87 -20.72 4.44
CA ASN A 162 -10.96 -22.03 3.81
C ASN A 162 -11.49 -21.91 2.38
N HIS A 163 -12.44 -21.04 2.10
CA HIS A 163 -12.87 -20.76 0.72
C HIS A 163 -11.76 -20.06 -0.10
N LEU A 164 -10.94 -19.22 0.53
CA LEU A 164 -9.79 -18.59 -0.11
C LEU A 164 -8.63 -19.57 -0.36
N PHE A 165 -8.39 -20.53 0.54
CA PHE A 165 -7.19 -21.38 0.51
C PHE A 165 -7.44 -22.86 0.15
N LEU A 166 -8.66 -23.38 0.34
CA LEU A 166 -9.00 -24.80 0.21
C LEU A 166 -10.04 -25.09 -0.89
N GLU A 167 -10.85 -24.11 -1.32
CA GLU A 167 -11.67 -24.33 -2.52
C GLU A 167 -10.80 -24.28 -3.79
N PRO A 168 -11.11 -25.10 -4.82
CA PRO A 168 -10.19 -25.38 -5.94
C PRO A 168 -9.92 -24.20 -6.89
N ARG A 169 -10.30 -22.96 -6.54
CA ARG A 169 -10.07 -21.76 -7.36
C ARG A 169 -8.73 -21.06 -7.12
N ILE A 170 -8.12 -21.21 -5.94
CA ILE A 170 -6.80 -20.64 -5.61
C ILE A 170 -5.90 -21.75 -5.11
N PRO A 171 -5.07 -22.37 -5.97
CA PRO A 171 -4.38 -23.54 -5.51
C PRO A 171 -2.93 -23.20 -5.16
N GLY A 172 -2.56 -23.49 -3.93
CA GLY A 172 -1.17 -23.50 -3.45
C GLY A 172 -0.42 -22.16 -3.42
N LEU A 173 0.79 -22.24 -2.84
CA LEU A 173 1.72 -21.12 -2.69
C LEU A 173 2.01 -20.41 -4.02
N LYS A 174 2.00 -21.15 -5.14
CA LYS A 174 2.22 -20.62 -6.48
C LYS A 174 1.14 -19.63 -6.93
N SER A 175 -0.13 -19.93 -6.67
CA SER A 175 -1.21 -18.98 -6.99
C SER A 175 -1.12 -17.73 -6.10
N MET A 176 -0.80 -17.88 -4.82
CA MET A 176 -0.59 -16.72 -3.94
C MET A 176 0.56 -15.83 -4.42
N ILE A 177 1.65 -16.41 -4.91
CA ILE A 177 2.77 -15.66 -5.47
C ILE A 177 2.32 -14.90 -6.72
N ALA A 178 1.77 -15.60 -7.71
CA ALA A 178 1.35 -14.99 -8.98
C ALA A 178 0.26 -13.92 -8.83
N THR A 179 -0.64 -14.06 -7.86
CA THR A 179 -1.72 -13.11 -7.60
C THR A 179 -1.37 -12.06 -6.54
N CYS A 180 -0.13 -12.04 -6.06
CA CYS A 180 0.35 -11.20 -4.95
C CYS A 180 -0.56 -11.24 -3.72
N PHE A 181 -0.72 -12.43 -3.14
CA PHE A 181 -1.55 -12.69 -1.96
C PHE A 181 -3.01 -12.30 -2.14
N GLY A 182 -3.52 -12.45 -3.37
CA GLY A 182 -4.92 -12.20 -3.71
C GLY A 182 -5.24 -10.80 -4.24
N ILE A 183 -4.25 -9.92 -4.37
CA ILE A 183 -4.42 -8.60 -5.03
C ILE A 183 -4.93 -8.76 -6.47
N GLY A 184 -4.46 -9.79 -7.18
CA GLY A 184 -4.91 -10.10 -8.53
C GLY A 184 -6.42 -10.38 -8.67
N TYR A 185 -7.08 -10.75 -7.57
CA TYR A 185 -8.54 -10.92 -7.54
C TYR A 185 -9.27 -9.62 -7.21
N SER A 186 -8.66 -8.45 -7.37
CA SER A 186 -9.32 -7.17 -7.12
C SER A 186 -10.35 -6.79 -8.23
N PRO A 187 -11.48 -6.14 -7.91
CA PRO A 187 -12.48 -5.71 -8.89
C PRO A 187 -12.04 -4.61 -9.84
N PHE A 188 -11.19 -3.72 -9.36
CA PHE A 188 -10.91 -2.45 -10.02
C PHE A 188 -9.46 -2.44 -10.45
N ALA A 189 -9.20 -2.75 -11.73
CA ALA A 189 -7.86 -2.72 -12.32
C ALA A 189 -6.79 -3.43 -11.46
N PRO A 190 -6.82 -4.77 -11.33
CA PRO A 190 -5.96 -5.55 -10.42
C PRO A 190 -4.47 -5.22 -10.59
N GLY A 191 -3.98 -5.10 -11.81
CA GLY A 191 -2.59 -4.69 -12.09
C GLY A 191 -2.25 -3.28 -11.58
N THR A 192 -3.18 -2.32 -11.66
CA THR A 192 -2.96 -0.97 -11.10
C THR A 192 -2.86 -1.00 -9.59
N ILE A 193 -3.71 -1.79 -8.93
CA ILE A 193 -3.65 -1.96 -7.47
C ILE A 193 -2.33 -2.64 -7.08
N ALA A 194 -1.89 -3.66 -7.82
CA ALA A 194 -0.60 -4.29 -7.59
C ALA A 194 0.58 -3.31 -7.74
N SER A 195 0.59 -2.48 -8.80
CA SER A 195 1.61 -1.45 -8.97
C SER A 195 1.59 -0.41 -7.84
N VAL A 196 0.43 0.05 -7.38
CA VAL A 196 0.34 0.98 -6.24
C VAL A 196 0.84 0.32 -4.95
N MET A 197 0.43 -0.92 -4.72
CA MET A 197 0.81 -1.72 -3.55
C MET A 197 2.33 -1.95 -3.46
N SER A 198 2.99 -2.08 -4.61
CA SER A 198 4.44 -2.25 -4.68
C SER A 198 5.22 -1.07 -4.08
N ILE A 199 4.67 0.15 -4.12
CA ILE A 199 5.29 1.37 -3.58
C ILE A 199 5.46 1.28 -2.06
N LEU A 200 4.63 0.50 -1.36
CA LEU A 200 4.73 0.38 0.09
C LEU A 200 6.07 -0.18 0.55
N VAL A 201 6.82 -0.84 -0.34
CA VAL A 201 8.19 -1.30 -0.07
C VAL A 201 9.12 -0.13 0.28
N THR A 202 8.85 1.09 -0.21
CA THR A 202 9.68 2.28 0.07
C THR A 202 9.50 2.82 1.48
N ILE A 203 8.45 2.41 2.19
CA ILE A 203 8.24 2.71 3.61
C ILE A 203 9.09 1.76 4.48
N LEU A 204 9.50 0.62 3.92
CA LEU A 204 10.31 -0.36 4.63
C LEU A 204 11.75 0.14 4.78
N PRO A 205 12.42 -0.10 5.92
CA PRO A 205 13.84 0.23 6.11
C PRO A 205 14.73 -0.77 5.36
N ILE A 206 14.49 -0.92 4.06
CA ILE A 206 15.17 -1.84 3.15
C ILE A 206 16.10 -1.01 2.26
N SER A 207 17.36 -1.40 2.16
CA SER A 207 18.30 -0.73 1.26
C SER A 207 17.97 -1.07 -0.21
N HIS A 208 18.35 -0.21 -1.16
CA HIS A 208 18.18 -0.49 -2.58
C HIS A 208 18.76 -1.85 -2.98
N PHE A 209 19.94 -2.21 -2.45
CA PHE A 209 20.57 -3.52 -2.66
C PHE A 209 19.71 -4.69 -2.13
N GLN A 210 19.11 -4.55 -0.94
CA GLN A 210 18.20 -5.57 -0.42
C GLN A 210 16.93 -5.70 -1.29
N LEU A 211 16.42 -4.59 -1.81
CA LEU A 211 15.29 -4.60 -2.73
C LEU A 211 15.64 -5.27 -4.07
N GLN A 212 16.86 -5.07 -4.59
CA GLN A 212 17.36 -5.79 -5.77
C GLN A 212 17.38 -7.30 -5.53
N ILE A 213 17.90 -7.75 -4.38
CA ILE A 213 17.89 -9.18 -4.00
C ILE A 213 16.46 -9.70 -3.94
N ALA A 214 15.55 -8.98 -3.27
CA ALA A 214 14.14 -9.36 -3.17
C ALA A 214 13.47 -9.47 -4.54
N THR A 215 13.80 -8.54 -5.46
CA THR A 215 13.29 -8.53 -6.84
C THR A 215 13.79 -9.73 -7.63
N VAL A 216 15.08 -10.09 -7.51
CA VAL A 216 15.63 -11.29 -8.15
C VAL A 216 14.95 -12.56 -7.63
N ILE A 217 14.73 -12.66 -6.32
CA ILE A 217 13.98 -13.78 -5.72
C ILE A 217 12.55 -13.81 -6.26
N ALA A 218 11.87 -12.66 -6.35
CA ALA A 218 10.52 -12.56 -6.90
C ALA A 218 10.46 -13.03 -8.35
N ILE A 219 11.42 -12.64 -9.20
CA ILE A 219 11.53 -13.09 -10.60
C ILE A 219 11.67 -14.62 -10.69
N ILE A 220 12.54 -15.21 -9.86
CA ILE A 220 12.76 -16.67 -9.84
C ILE A 220 11.47 -17.41 -9.44
N LEU A 221 10.74 -16.87 -8.46
CA LEU A 221 9.48 -17.45 -7.99
C LEU A 221 8.30 -17.18 -8.93
N ALA A 222 8.34 -16.09 -9.71
CA ALA A 222 7.25 -15.69 -10.59
C ALA A 222 7.04 -16.67 -11.73
N ILE A 223 8.09 -17.06 -12.46
CA ILE A 223 7.97 -17.94 -13.64
C ILE A 223 7.18 -19.23 -13.34
N PRO A 224 7.54 -20.06 -12.35
CA PRO A 224 6.79 -21.28 -12.05
C PRO A 224 5.40 -21.01 -11.46
N SER A 225 5.16 -19.81 -10.94
CA SER A 225 3.88 -19.38 -10.36
C SER A 225 2.91 -18.91 -11.44
N ILE A 226 3.39 -18.12 -12.40
CA ILE A 226 2.63 -17.66 -13.58
C ILE A 226 2.21 -18.87 -14.41
N GLN A 227 3.14 -19.77 -14.76
CA GLN A 227 2.83 -21.00 -15.51
C GLN A 227 1.72 -21.81 -14.84
N TYR A 228 1.76 -21.88 -13.51
CA TYR A 228 0.77 -22.59 -12.73
C TYR A 228 -0.62 -21.93 -12.81
N VAL A 229 -0.70 -20.60 -12.69
CA VAL A 229 -1.98 -19.87 -12.82
C VAL A 229 -2.51 -19.88 -14.25
N GLU A 230 -1.65 -19.80 -15.26
CA GLU A 230 -2.01 -19.96 -16.67
C GLU A 230 -2.70 -21.32 -16.92
N THR A 231 -2.24 -22.41 -16.29
CA THR A 231 -2.91 -23.71 -16.44
C THR A 231 -4.32 -23.79 -15.88
N LEU A 232 -4.69 -22.86 -14.99
CA LEU A 232 -5.99 -22.86 -14.28
C LEU A 232 -6.98 -21.88 -14.89
N HIS A 233 -6.50 -20.69 -15.28
CA HIS A 233 -7.34 -19.58 -15.73
C HIS A 233 -7.20 -19.32 -17.24
N GLY A 234 -6.29 -20.01 -17.93
CA GLY A 234 -5.94 -19.77 -19.33
C GLY A 234 -4.82 -18.73 -19.49
N ASP A 235 -4.31 -18.62 -20.71
CA ASP A 235 -3.37 -17.56 -21.12
C ASP A 235 -4.00 -16.17 -20.87
N ASP A 236 -3.20 -15.17 -20.51
CA ASP A 236 -3.61 -13.76 -20.29
C ASP A 236 -4.67 -13.54 -19.19
N SER A 237 -4.54 -14.26 -18.07
CA SER A 237 -5.37 -14.02 -16.90
C SER A 237 -4.99 -12.71 -16.21
N SER A 238 -5.93 -11.75 -16.15
CA SER A 238 -5.77 -10.47 -15.42
C SER A 238 -5.58 -10.62 -13.90
N VAL A 239 -5.57 -11.86 -13.40
CA VAL A 239 -5.33 -12.21 -11.99
C VAL A 239 -3.84 -12.36 -11.70
N ILE A 240 -3.03 -12.61 -12.73
CA ILE A 240 -1.58 -12.61 -12.62
C ILE A 240 -1.18 -11.15 -12.49
N VAL A 241 -0.59 -10.80 -11.34
CA VAL A 241 -0.19 -9.41 -11.05
C VAL A 241 1.23 -9.27 -10.46
N ILE A 242 2.00 -10.36 -10.47
CA ILE A 242 3.34 -10.38 -9.87
C ILE A 242 4.37 -9.67 -10.76
N ASP A 243 4.14 -9.72 -12.06
CA ASP A 243 4.80 -8.98 -13.12
C ASP A 243 4.77 -7.46 -12.83
N GLU A 244 3.63 -6.89 -12.43
CA GLU A 244 3.55 -5.47 -12.11
C GLU A 244 4.33 -5.11 -10.85
N VAL A 245 4.30 -5.99 -9.84
CA VAL A 245 5.07 -5.78 -8.61
C VAL A 245 6.56 -5.83 -8.89
N ILE A 246 7.00 -6.80 -9.70
CA ILE A 246 8.39 -6.93 -10.11
C ILE A 246 8.83 -5.72 -10.92
N GLY A 247 8.05 -5.28 -11.91
CA GLY A 247 8.35 -4.12 -12.73
C GLY A 247 8.55 -2.86 -11.90
N MET A 248 7.64 -2.61 -10.95
CA MET A 248 7.78 -1.48 -10.02
C MET A 248 8.97 -1.63 -9.07
N TRP A 249 9.23 -2.81 -8.52
CA TRP A 249 10.39 -3.02 -7.64
C TRP A 249 11.71 -2.82 -8.38
N ILE A 250 11.81 -3.21 -9.65
CA ILE A 250 12.97 -2.91 -10.49
C ILE A 250 13.23 -1.39 -10.52
N ILE A 251 12.20 -0.58 -10.77
CA ILE A 251 12.32 0.88 -10.79
C ILE A 251 12.75 1.42 -9.43
N LEU A 252 12.06 1.01 -8.36
CA LEU A 252 12.30 1.52 -7.00
C LEU A 252 13.67 1.08 -6.45
N SER A 253 14.20 -0.05 -6.93
CA SER A 253 15.51 -0.57 -6.50
C SER A 253 16.72 0.20 -7.06
N MET A 254 16.50 1.21 -7.90
CA MET A 254 17.56 2.04 -8.46
C MET A 254 18.01 3.13 -7.48
N ASP A 255 19.31 3.21 -7.21
CA ASP A 255 19.89 4.13 -6.21
C ASP A 255 19.63 5.62 -6.51
N PHE A 256 19.42 5.99 -7.77
CA PHE A 256 19.15 7.37 -8.17
C PHE A 256 17.68 7.77 -8.01
N VAL A 257 16.78 6.81 -7.76
CA VAL A 257 15.35 7.07 -7.59
C VAL A 257 15.10 7.53 -6.16
N VAL A 258 14.90 8.84 -6.00
CA VAL A 258 14.57 9.43 -4.71
C VAL A 258 13.08 9.23 -4.42
N TYR A 259 12.74 8.65 -3.28
CA TYR A 259 11.36 8.34 -2.86
C TYR A 259 10.56 9.57 -2.41
N THR A 260 10.45 10.58 -3.28
CA THR A 260 9.50 11.68 -3.08
C THR A 260 8.13 11.28 -3.63
N PRO A 261 7.01 11.74 -3.04
CA PRO A 261 5.67 11.41 -3.54
C PRO A 261 5.49 11.72 -5.04
N ALA A 262 6.06 12.83 -5.52
CA ALA A 262 6.02 13.20 -6.93
C ALA A 262 6.74 12.19 -7.83
N ILE A 263 7.94 11.75 -7.45
CA ILE A 263 8.71 10.76 -8.22
C ILE A 263 8.03 9.39 -8.15
N LEU A 264 7.47 8.99 -7.01
CA LEU A 264 6.76 7.71 -6.86
C LEU A 264 5.49 7.67 -7.74
N VAL A 265 4.72 8.75 -7.75
CA VAL A 265 3.53 8.88 -8.63
C VAL A 265 3.96 8.93 -10.09
N LEU A 266 5.03 9.66 -10.43
CA LEU A 266 5.54 9.71 -11.80
C LEU A 266 6.02 8.32 -12.26
N ALA A 267 6.75 7.59 -11.42
CA ALA A 267 7.20 6.23 -11.69
C ALA A 267 6.02 5.29 -11.94
N LEU A 268 4.99 5.35 -11.08
CA LEU A 268 3.75 4.58 -11.25
C LEU A 268 3.07 4.90 -12.58
N ILE A 269 2.88 6.18 -12.90
CA ILE A 269 2.21 6.62 -14.14
C ILE A 269 3.00 6.18 -15.36
N LEU A 270 4.31 6.40 -15.38
CA LEU A 270 5.18 6.03 -16.50
C LEU A 270 5.23 4.51 -16.72
N PHE A 271 5.36 3.75 -15.64
CA PHE A 271 5.36 2.29 -15.70
C PHE A 271 4.05 1.76 -16.30
N ARG A 272 2.90 2.21 -15.77
CA ARG A 272 1.59 1.82 -16.29
C ARG A 272 1.37 2.31 -17.73
N LEU A 273 1.87 3.49 -18.08
CA LEU A 273 1.82 4.00 -19.45
C LEU A 273 2.57 3.04 -20.40
N PHE A 274 3.81 2.66 -20.06
CA PHE A 274 4.58 1.77 -20.93
C PHE A 274 4.03 0.34 -20.98
N ASP A 275 3.51 -0.19 -19.87
CA ASP A 275 2.82 -1.48 -19.84
C ASP A 275 1.53 -1.47 -20.68
N ILE A 276 0.69 -0.44 -20.56
CA ILE A 276 -0.58 -0.37 -21.31
C ILE A 276 -0.37 -0.10 -22.80
N PHE A 277 0.50 0.87 -23.13
CA PHE A 277 0.71 1.26 -24.53
C PHE A 277 1.64 0.30 -25.29
N LYS A 278 2.47 -0.48 -24.58
CA LYS A 278 3.49 -1.38 -25.12
C LYS A 278 4.27 -0.78 -26.30
N PRO A 279 4.92 0.39 -26.15
CA PRO A 279 5.73 0.98 -27.21
C PRO A 279 6.91 0.09 -27.60
N PHE A 280 7.57 0.37 -28.72
CA PHE A 280 8.82 -0.31 -29.07
C PHE A 280 9.85 -0.12 -27.93
N PRO A 281 10.55 -1.18 -27.47
CA PRO A 281 10.61 -2.54 -28.03
C PRO A 281 9.65 -3.58 -27.40
N ILE A 282 8.76 -3.18 -26.48
CA ILE A 282 7.84 -4.06 -25.74
C ILE A 282 6.90 -4.80 -26.72
N ASN A 283 6.41 -4.12 -27.75
CA ASN A 283 5.54 -4.71 -28.77
C ASN A 283 6.13 -5.91 -29.54
N ILE A 284 7.46 -6.09 -29.56
CA ILE A 284 8.11 -7.26 -30.19
C ILE A 284 8.04 -8.47 -29.26
N ILE A 285 8.23 -8.22 -27.97
CA ILE A 285 8.33 -9.24 -26.91
C ILE A 285 6.93 -9.79 -26.61
N ASN A 286 5.93 -8.90 -26.51
CA ASN A 286 4.53 -9.22 -26.25
C ASN A 286 3.87 -10.15 -27.30
N ARG A 287 4.49 -10.34 -28.47
CA ARG A 287 3.98 -11.28 -29.49
C ARG A 287 4.27 -12.74 -29.15
N LYS A 288 5.13 -13.01 -28.16
CA LYS A 288 5.55 -14.35 -27.78
C LYS A 288 4.73 -14.81 -26.56
N LYS A 289 4.41 -16.10 -26.54
CA LYS A 289 3.56 -16.71 -25.50
C LYS A 289 4.37 -17.38 -24.40
N GLY A 290 3.84 -17.33 -23.19
CA GLY A 290 4.28 -18.07 -22.01
C GLY A 290 4.86 -17.18 -20.92
N ALA A 291 4.81 -17.67 -19.68
CA ALA A 291 5.19 -16.94 -18.47
C ALA A 291 6.48 -16.10 -18.50
N PHE A 292 7.52 -16.56 -19.21
CA PHE A 292 8.75 -15.77 -19.34
C PHE A 292 8.51 -14.46 -20.10
N TRP A 293 7.69 -14.49 -21.14
CA TRP A 293 7.41 -13.34 -21.99
C TRP A 293 6.45 -12.34 -21.33
N VAL A 294 5.53 -12.84 -20.50
CA VAL A 294 4.64 -12.05 -19.61
C VAL A 294 5.43 -11.34 -18.51
N LEU A 295 6.58 -11.87 -18.10
CA LEU A 295 7.44 -11.15 -17.19
C LEU A 295 8.38 -10.19 -17.93
N ALA A 296 8.80 -10.56 -19.14
CA ALA A 296 9.78 -9.81 -19.90
C ALA A 296 9.22 -8.49 -20.47
N ASP A 297 7.95 -8.42 -20.85
CA ASP A 297 7.32 -7.18 -21.30
C ASP A 297 7.26 -6.13 -20.18
N ASP A 298 6.87 -6.52 -18.96
CA ASP A 298 6.86 -5.67 -17.77
C ASP A 298 8.26 -5.24 -17.32
N ILE A 299 9.24 -6.15 -17.38
CA ILE A 299 10.64 -5.78 -17.12
C ILE A 299 11.11 -4.72 -18.12
N VAL A 300 10.75 -4.83 -19.40
CA VAL A 300 11.14 -3.83 -20.40
C VAL A 300 10.39 -2.51 -20.19
N ALA A 301 9.12 -2.53 -19.78
CA ALA A 301 8.39 -1.32 -19.36
C ALA A 301 9.06 -0.63 -18.15
N ALA A 302 9.53 -1.42 -17.18
CA ALA A 302 10.30 -0.91 -16.04
C ALA A 302 11.63 -0.27 -16.48
N LEU A 303 12.36 -0.90 -17.39
CA LEU A 303 13.62 -0.34 -17.94
C LEU A 303 13.40 0.97 -18.70
N LEU A 304 12.34 1.07 -19.51
CA LEU A 304 11.98 2.33 -20.18
C LEU A 304 11.64 3.43 -19.16
N THR A 305 10.93 3.06 -18.09
CA THR A 305 10.61 3.98 -16.99
C THR A 305 11.89 4.48 -16.30
N ILE A 306 12.84 3.59 -16.01
CA ILE A 306 14.14 3.93 -15.43
C ILE A 306 14.90 4.91 -16.34
N ILE A 307 14.97 4.64 -17.64
CA ILE A 307 15.64 5.53 -18.61
C ILE A 307 15.00 6.92 -18.59
N PHE A 308 13.67 6.99 -18.59
CA PHE A 308 12.96 8.26 -18.56
C PHE A 308 13.23 9.04 -17.26
N LEU A 309 13.12 8.37 -16.11
CA LEU A 309 13.39 8.98 -14.80
C LEU A 309 14.85 9.44 -14.68
N TYR A 310 15.80 8.69 -15.24
CA TYR A 310 17.21 9.05 -15.27
C TYR A 310 17.46 10.31 -16.11
N ILE A 311 16.86 10.40 -17.30
CA ILE A 311 16.93 11.60 -18.15
C ILE A 311 16.31 12.80 -17.43
N PHE A 312 15.13 12.62 -16.83
CA PHE A 312 14.46 13.66 -16.06
C PHE A 312 15.35 14.20 -14.93
N MET A 313 16.01 13.31 -14.19
CA MET A 313 16.96 13.68 -13.14
C MET A 313 18.15 14.49 -13.68
N ILE A 314 18.75 14.06 -14.80
CA ILE A 314 19.87 14.78 -15.44
C ILE A 314 19.45 16.20 -15.84
N ILE A 315 18.27 16.35 -16.46
CA ILE A 315 17.75 17.66 -16.87
C ILE A 315 17.56 18.57 -15.66
N GLN A 316 17.00 18.05 -14.57
CA GLN A 316 16.76 18.81 -13.35
C GLN A 316 18.07 19.27 -12.67
N ILE A 317 19.09 18.41 -12.66
CA ILE A 317 20.43 18.77 -12.17
C ILE A 317 21.04 19.88 -13.04
N GLY A 318 20.93 19.74 -14.37
CA GLY A 318 21.42 20.74 -15.33
C GLY A 318 20.73 22.10 -15.18
N SER A 319 19.42 22.14 -14.98
CA SER A 319 18.68 23.39 -14.76
C SER A 319 19.05 24.07 -13.44
N ASN A 320 19.26 23.29 -12.37
CA ASN A 320 19.68 23.83 -11.08
C ASN A 320 21.09 24.43 -11.13
N LEU A 321 22.01 23.83 -11.89
CA LEU A 321 23.36 24.36 -12.13
C LEU A 321 23.36 25.66 -12.95
N LEU A 322 22.43 25.80 -13.90
CA LEU A 322 22.27 27.01 -14.71
C LEU A 322 21.68 28.19 -13.91
N LEU A 323 20.79 27.91 -12.94
CA LEU A 323 20.21 28.93 -12.06
C LEU A 323 21.18 29.41 -10.95
N MET A 324 22.28 28.70 -10.72
CA MET A 324 23.33 29.08 -9.76
C MET A 324 24.48 29.89 -10.39
N ARG A 325 24.44 30.17 -11.70
CA ARG A 325 25.37 31.07 -12.41
C ARG A 325 24.70 32.40 -12.69
#